data_AF-A0A530GZ94-F1
#
_entry.id   AF-A0A530GZ94-F1
#
_cell.length_a   1.000
_cell.length_b   1.000
_cell.length_c   1.000
_cell.angle_alpha   90.00
_cell.angle_beta   90.00
_cell.angle_gamma   90.00
#
_symmetry.space_group_name_H-M   'P 1'
#
loop_
_entity.id
_entity.type
_entity.pdbx_description
1 polymer ?
#
loop_
_entity_poly.entity_id
_entity_poly.type
_entity_poly.pdbx_seq_one_letter_code
_entity_poly.pdbx_strand_id
1 'polypeptide(L)'
;MLQVARYHGVELDPNEFRATSAASVPNASDLSQWAQNAGMWSRALRIRWSHLLRFEHTGPIVLLFNDGGAGLLIGASAEQNVVLLRSVDAPDDADAVPIDELRLLQVWSGEAILLRAARSYI
;
A
#
# COMPACT_ATOMS: atom_id res chain seq x y z
N MET A 1 6.75 1.60 -2.55
CA MET A 1 6.39 3.01 -2.22
C MET A 1 6.78 4.00 -3.32
N LEU A 2 8.05 4.01 -3.77
CA LEU A 2 8.53 4.93 -4.82
C LEU A 2 7.65 4.95 -6.08
N GLN A 3 7.26 3.77 -6.56
CA GLN A 3 6.47 3.64 -7.78
C GLN A 3 5.02 4.11 -7.62
N VAL A 4 4.43 3.94 -6.43
CA VAL A 4 3.05 4.39 -6.15
C VAL A 4 3.00 5.92 -6.08
N ALA A 5 4.04 6.55 -5.55
CA ALA A 5 4.17 8.00 -5.66
C ALA A 5 4.36 8.44 -7.11
N ARG A 6 5.22 7.75 -7.87
CA ARG A 6 5.41 8.03 -9.30
C ARG A 6 4.11 7.89 -10.09
N TYR A 7 3.26 6.91 -9.73
CA TYR A 7 1.91 6.74 -10.30
C TYR A 7 1.00 7.95 -10.03
N HIS A 8 1.19 8.64 -8.91
CA HIS A 8 0.52 9.90 -8.59
C HIS A 8 1.27 11.16 -9.06
N GLY A 9 2.34 11.00 -9.85
CA GLY A 9 3.17 12.11 -10.33
C GLY A 9 4.09 12.72 -9.26
N VAL A 10 4.28 12.04 -8.13
CA VAL A 10 5.17 12.46 -7.04
C VAL A 10 6.44 11.61 -7.05
N GLU A 11 7.60 12.26 -7.14
CA GLU A 11 8.88 11.57 -7.02
C GLU A 11 9.26 11.48 -5.55
N LEU A 12 9.16 10.28 -4.98
CA LEU A 12 9.63 9.99 -3.63
C LEU A 12 11.13 9.68 -3.66
N ASP A 13 11.94 10.47 -2.96
CA ASP A 13 13.38 10.21 -2.84
C ASP A 13 13.67 9.29 -1.63
N PRO A 14 14.16 8.04 -1.85
CA PRO A 14 14.44 7.10 -0.76
C PRO A 14 15.52 7.61 0.21
N ASN A 15 16.38 8.56 -0.18
CA ASN A 15 17.34 9.17 0.75
C ASN A 15 16.67 10.10 1.76
N GLU A 16 15.48 10.63 1.45
CA GLU A 16 14.70 11.44 2.40
C GLU A 16 13.86 10.58 3.36
N PHE A 17 13.82 9.26 3.15
CA PHE A 17 13.13 8.36 4.06
C PHE A 17 13.88 8.27 5.39
N ARG A 18 13.35 8.99 6.39
CA ARG A 18 13.81 8.87 7.78
C ARG A 18 12.84 7.98 8.53
N ALA A 19 13.18 6.69 8.65
CA ALA A 19 12.48 5.81 9.59
C ALA A 19 12.60 6.38 10.99
N THR A 20 11.48 6.76 11.60
CA THR A 20 11.45 7.20 13.00
C THR A 20 11.63 6.00 13.93
N SER A 21 11.30 4.78 13.47
CA SER A 21 11.49 3.57 14.24
C SER A 21 12.86 2.93 14.04
N ALA A 22 13.50 2.50 15.13
CA ALA A 22 14.75 1.72 15.12
C ALA A 22 14.61 0.29 14.58
N ALA A 23 13.45 -0.05 14.01
CA ALA A 23 13.18 -1.36 13.42
C ALA A 23 13.74 -1.41 11.99
N SER A 24 14.36 -2.53 11.61
CA SER A 24 14.90 -2.73 10.26
C SER A 24 13.84 -2.76 9.15
N VAL A 25 12.56 -2.83 9.50
CA VAL A 25 11.44 -2.82 8.58
C VAL A 25 10.62 -1.54 8.78
N PRO A 26 10.40 -0.74 7.72
CA PRO A 26 9.64 0.49 7.83
C PRO A 26 8.15 0.20 8.11
N ASN A 27 7.59 0.84 9.14
CA ASN A 27 6.18 0.65 9.51
C ASN A 27 5.23 1.55 8.69
N ALA A 28 3.92 1.30 8.80
CA ALA A 28 2.92 2.07 8.04
C ALA A 28 2.94 3.58 8.32
N SER A 29 3.19 3.95 9.58
CA SER A 29 3.18 5.35 10.01
C SER A 29 4.36 6.13 9.44
N ASP A 30 5.57 5.57 9.50
CA ASP A 30 6.80 6.18 9.00
C ASP A 30 6.70 6.40 7.49
N LEU A 31 6.22 5.38 6.76
CA LEU A 31 6.01 5.48 5.31
C LEU A 31 4.89 6.46 4.95
N SER A 32 3.82 6.51 5.76
CA SER A 32 2.75 7.48 5.54
C SER A 32 3.22 8.92 5.79
N GLN A 33 4.04 9.14 6.80
CA GLN A 33 4.59 10.45 7.10
C GLN A 33 5.56 10.90 5.99
N TRP A 34 6.40 9.99 5.49
CA TRP A 34 7.27 10.26 4.35
C TRP A 34 6.48 10.64 3.08
N ALA A 35 5.40 9.90 2.77
CA ALA A 35 4.50 10.23 1.67
C ALA A 35 3.80 11.60 1.86
N GLN A 36 3.42 11.95 3.08
CA GLN A 36 2.86 13.28 3.40
C GLN A 36 3.88 14.40 3.22
N ASN A 37 5.12 14.19 3.65
CA ASN A 37 6.20 15.17 3.48
C ASN A 37 6.50 15.45 2.00
N ALA A 38 6.34 14.44 1.14
CA ALA A 38 6.47 14.59 -0.32
C ALA A 38 5.25 15.26 -0.99
N GLY A 39 4.28 15.73 -0.21
CA GLY A 39 3.11 16.44 -0.73
C GLY A 39 1.99 15.53 -1.26
N MET A 40 1.99 14.23 -0.94
CA MET A 40 0.84 13.36 -1.18
C MET A 40 -0.09 13.32 0.03
N TRP A 41 -1.37 13.02 -0.19
CA TRP A 41 -2.19 12.59 0.93
C TRP A 41 -1.91 11.11 1.20
N SER A 42 -1.48 10.81 2.42
CA SER A 42 -1.27 9.43 2.87
C SER A 42 -1.86 9.23 4.25
N ARG A 43 -2.38 8.03 4.52
CA ARG A 43 -2.80 7.64 5.86
C ARG A 43 -2.44 6.20 6.13
N ALA A 44 -1.75 5.95 7.25
CA ALA A 44 -1.57 4.62 7.82
C ALA A 44 -2.87 4.18 8.51
N LEU A 45 -3.30 2.95 8.25
CA LEU A 45 -4.47 2.34 8.85
C LEU A 45 -4.30 0.84 9.00
N ARG A 46 -5.07 0.26 9.92
CA ARG A 46 -5.14 -1.19 10.09
C ARG A 46 -6.45 -1.71 9.51
N ILE A 47 -6.37 -2.56 8.50
CA ILE A 47 -7.52 -3.18 7.83
C ILE A 47 -7.53 -4.68 8.11
N ARG A 48 -8.72 -5.27 8.16
CA ARG A 48 -8.93 -6.72 8.25
C ARG A 48 -9.17 -7.31 6.87
N TRP A 49 -8.86 -8.59 6.70
CA TRP A 49 -9.16 -9.35 5.48
C TRP A 49 -10.60 -9.14 4.97
N SER A 50 -11.57 -9.29 5.86
CA SER A 50 -12.99 -9.10 5.54
C SER A 50 -13.34 -7.70 5.03
N HIS A 51 -12.55 -6.68 5.37
CA HIS A 51 -12.71 -5.36 4.78
C HIS A 51 -12.10 -5.32 3.38
N LEU A 52 -10.93 -5.92 3.14
CA LEU A 52 -10.32 -5.98 1.80
C LEU A 52 -11.25 -6.59 0.76
N LEU A 53 -11.97 -7.67 1.11
CA LEU A 53 -12.95 -8.29 0.22
C LEU A 53 -14.14 -7.39 -0.13
N ARG A 54 -14.37 -6.33 0.63
CA ARG A 54 -15.43 -5.33 0.42
C ARG A 54 -14.89 -4.05 -0.23
N PHE A 55 -13.59 -3.96 -0.49
CA PHE A 55 -12.96 -2.80 -1.10
C PHE A 55 -13.04 -2.89 -2.63
N GLU A 56 -14.15 -2.42 -3.21
CA GLU A 56 -14.33 -2.40 -4.67
C GLU A 56 -14.06 -1.03 -5.32
N HIS A 57 -13.98 0.06 -4.53
CA HIS A 57 -13.99 1.43 -5.11
C HIS A 57 -13.17 2.50 -4.38
N THR A 58 -12.28 2.14 -3.46
CA THR A 58 -11.41 3.14 -2.80
C THR A 58 -10.06 3.15 -3.51
N GLY A 59 -9.48 4.33 -3.72
CA GLY A 59 -8.20 4.53 -4.42
C GLY A 59 -7.05 3.67 -3.87
N PRO A 60 -5.88 3.69 -4.52
CA PRO A 60 -4.82 2.70 -4.33
C PRO A 60 -4.47 2.47 -2.85
N ILE A 61 -4.70 1.23 -2.39
CA ILE A 61 -4.34 0.78 -1.04
C ILE A 61 -3.05 -0.01 -1.15
N VAL A 62 -2.03 0.44 -0.43
CA VAL A 62 -0.77 -0.28 -0.30
C VAL A 62 -0.82 -1.10 0.98
N LEU A 63 -0.72 -2.42 0.85
CA LEU A 63 -0.52 -3.34 1.96
C LEU A 63 0.98 -3.42 2.27
N LEU A 64 1.34 -3.34 3.54
CA LEU A 64 2.71 -3.50 3.99
C LEU A 64 2.90 -4.88 4.60
N PHE A 65 3.86 -5.61 4.06
CA PHE A 65 4.18 -6.94 4.51
C PHE A 65 5.27 -6.87 5.60
N ASN A 66 5.23 -7.85 6.50
CA ASN A 66 6.15 -7.97 7.64
C ASN A 66 7.59 -8.26 7.19
N ASP A 67 7.79 -8.70 5.95
CA ASP A 67 9.09 -8.92 5.32
C ASP A 67 9.71 -7.61 4.77
N GLY A 68 9.00 -6.48 4.86
CA GLY A 68 9.39 -5.19 4.30
C GLY A 68 8.97 -5.00 2.84
N GLY A 69 8.29 -5.98 2.24
CA GLY A 69 7.63 -5.84 0.97
C GLY A 69 6.37 -4.98 1.04
N ALA A 70 5.87 -4.58 -0.12
CA ALA A 70 4.60 -3.88 -0.23
C ALA A 70 3.83 -4.36 -1.47
N GLY A 71 2.52 -4.53 -1.31
CA GLY A 71 1.61 -4.92 -2.38
C GLY A 71 0.54 -3.88 -2.60
N LEU A 72 0.25 -3.55 -3.84
CA LEU A 72 -0.87 -2.69 -4.22
C LEU A 72 -2.12 -3.54 -4.39
N LEU A 73 -3.16 -3.22 -3.63
CA LEU A 73 -4.49 -3.81 -3.83
C LEU A 73 -5.15 -3.16 -5.05
N ILE A 74 -5.38 -3.98 -6.08
CA ILE A 74 -6.01 -3.57 -7.34
C ILE A 74 -7.40 -4.16 -7.53
N GLY A 75 -7.79 -5.13 -6.70
CA GLY A 75 -9.14 -5.65 -6.65
C GLY A 75 -9.32 -6.69 -5.56
N ALA A 76 -10.56 -7.13 -5.37
CA ALA A 76 -10.89 -8.25 -4.52
C ALA A 76 -12.08 -9.01 -5.09
N SER A 77 -12.13 -10.32 -4.86
CA SER A 77 -13.25 -11.18 -5.23
C SER A 77 -13.74 -11.90 -4.00
N ALA A 78 -14.88 -11.48 -3.47
CA ALA A 78 -15.54 -12.16 -2.36
C ALA A 78 -16.05 -13.55 -2.76
N GLU A 79 -16.44 -13.75 -4.03
CA GLU A 79 -16.88 -15.05 -4.57
C GLU A 79 -15.76 -16.08 -4.56
N GLN A 80 -14.54 -15.68 -4.94
CA GLN A 80 -13.37 -16.54 -4.97
C GLN A 80 -12.57 -16.50 -3.65
N ASN A 81 -12.97 -15.64 -2.70
CA ASN A 81 -12.26 -15.38 -1.45
C ASN A 81 -10.76 -15.05 -1.65
N VAL A 82 -10.47 -14.18 -2.63
CA VAL A 82 -9.11 -13.73 -2.95
C VAL A 82 -9.04 -12.22 -3.10
N VAL A 83 -7.87 -11.66 -2.84
CA VAL A 83 -7.51 -10.29 -3.19
C VAL A 83 -6.51 -10.29 -4.34
N LEU A 84 -6.64 -9.32 -5.24
CA LEU A 84 -5.75 -9.12 -6.36
C LEU A 84 -4.68 -8.12 -5.95
N LEU A 85 -3.46 -8.60 -5.80
CA LEU A 85 -2.30 -7.81 -5.41
C LEU A 85 -1.33 -7.68 -6.56
N ARG A 86 -0.89 -6.45 -6.81
CA ARG A 86 0.22 -6.15 -7.72
C ARG A 86 1.43 -5.74 -6.89
N SER A 87 2.62 -6.17 -7.29
CA SER A 87 3.83 -5.65 -6.66
C SER A 87 3.96 -4.15 -6.92
N VAL A 88 4.31 -3.37 -5.91
CA VAL A 88 4.52 -1.92 -6.09
C VAL A 88 5.65 -1.63 -7.08
N ASP A 89 6.63 -2.52 -7.21
CA ASP A 89 7.78 -2.34 -8.11
C ASP A 89 7.48 -2.82 -9.54
N ALA A 90 6.32 -3.46 -9.76
CA ALA A 90 5.94 -3.95 -11.07
C ALA A 90 5.33 -2.83 -11.94
N PRO A 91 5.56 -2.84 -13.26
CA PRO A 91 5.00 -1.85 -14.18
C PRO A 91 3.47 -1.86 -14.16
N ASP A 92 2.84 -0.78 -14.65
CA ASP A 92 1.38 -0.62 -14.56
C ASP A 92 0.57 -1.65 -15.38
N ASP A 93 1.23 -2.31 -16.33
CA ASP A 93 0.67 -3.41 -17.12
C ASP A 93 0.88 -4.78 -16.47
N ALA A 94 1.55 -4.84 -15.31
CA ALA A 94 1.84 -6.10 -14.65
C ALA A 94 0.57 -6.79 -14.15
N ASP A 95 0.51 -8.10 -14.38
CA ASP A 95 -0.58 -8.95 -13.94
C ASP A 95 -0.77 -8.90 -12.43
N ALA A 96 -2.04 -8.90 -12.06
CA ALA A 96 -2.47 -9.02 -10.67
C ALA A 96 -2.26 -10.46 -10.19
N VAL A 97 -1.65 -10.63 -9.03
CA VAL A 97 -1.53 -11.94 -8.39
C VAL A 97 -2.72 -12.13 -7.45
N PRO A 98 -3.57 -13.15 -7.66
CA PRO A 98 -4.60 -13.51 -6.71
C PRO A 98 -3.96 -14.15 -5.47
N ILE A 99 -4.28 -13.63 -4.30
CA ILE A 99 -3.79 -14.08 -3.00
C ILE A 99 -4.99 -14.39 -2.11
N ASP A 100 -4.99 -15.57 -1.49
CA ASP A 100 -5.99 -15.99 -0.50
C ASP A 100 -5.66 -15.47 0.91
N GLU A 101 -6.64 -15.57 1.82
CA GLU A 101 -6.51 -15.08 3.20
C GLU A 101 -5.33 -15.70 3.95
N LEU A 102 -5.18 -17.02 3.88
CA LEU A 102 -4.15 -17.75 4.63
C LEU A 102 -2.77 -17.33 4.19
N ARG A 103 -2.56 -17.20 2.87
CA ARG A 103 -1.29 -16.75 2.31
C ARG A 103 -0.99 -15.30 2.67
N LEU A 104 -1.99 -14.42 2.62
CA LEU A 104 -1.78 -13.01 2.98
C LEU A 104 -1.45 -12.87 4.47
N LEU A 105 -2.20 -13.51 5.36
CA LEU A 105 -2.02 -13.39 6.81
C LEU A 105 -0.66 -13.92 7.32
N GLN A 106 0.02 -14.77 6.55
CA GLN A 106 1.39 -15.19 6.88
C GLN A 106 2.40 -14.04 6.79
N VAL A 107 2.20 -13.13 5.84
CA VAL A 107 3.13 -12.03 5.54
C VAL A 107 2.55 -10.67 5.90
N TRP A 108 1.26 -10.56 6.23
CA TRP A 108 0.57 -9.30 6.47
C TRP A 108 -0.17 -9.31 7.80
N SER A 109 0.11 -8.31 8.64
CA SER A 109 -0.45 -8.18 10.00
C SER A 109 -1.68 -7.26 10.09
N GLY A 110 -2.19 -6.80 8.94
CA GLY A 110 -3.29 -5.84 8.84
C GLY A 110 -2.84 -4.42 8.49
N GLU A 111 -1.54 -4.17 8.34
CA GLU A 111 -1.01 -2.84 8.05
C GLU A 111 -1.25 -2.41 6.59
N ALA A 112 -1.90 -1.28 6.42
CA ALA A 112 -2.20 -0.71 5.12
C ALA A 112 -1.95 0.80 5.12
N ILE A 113 -1.62 1.34 3.95
CA ILE A 113 -1.50 2.75 3.69
C ILE A 113 -2.44 3.11 2.56
N LEU A 114 -3.32 4.06 2.82
CA LEU A 114 -4.16 4.65 1.79
C LEU A 114 -3.43 5.86 1.20
N LEU A 115 -3.18 5.80 -0.10
CA LEU A 115 -2.56 6.89 -0.86
C LEU A 115 -3.62 7.57 -1.72
N ARG A 116 -3.59 8.89 -1.74
CA ARG A 116 -4.45 9.71 -2.58
C ARG A 116 -3.62 10.85 -3.15
N ALA A 117 -3.89 11.23 -4.39
CA ALA A 117 -3.36 12.48 -4.92
C ALA A 117 -3.76 13.62 -3.96
N ALA A 118 -2.80 14.48 -3.60
CA ALA A 118 -3.13 15.64 -2.79
C ALA A 118 -4.14 16.47 -3.57
N ARG A 119 -5.34 16.61 -3.02
CA ARG A 119 -6.39 17.44 -3.60
C ARG A 119 -5.85 18.87 -3.55
N SER A 120 -5.46 19.40 -4.70
CA SER A 120 -5.23 20.83 -4.86
C SER A 120 -6.56 21.51 -4.55
N TYR A 121 -6.64 22.19 -3.40
CA TYR A 121 -7.69 23.17 -3.18
C TYR A 121 -7.38 24.31 -4.14
N ILE A 122 -8.19 24.42 -5.20
CA ILE A 122 -8.44 25.68 -5.90
C ILE A 122 -9.20 26.65 -4.98
#